data_AF-A0A930BTX8-F1
#
_entry.id   AF-A0A930BTX8-F1
#
_cell.length_a   1.000
_cell.length_b   1.000
_cell.length_c   1.000
_cell.angle_alpha   90.00
_cell.angle_beta   90.00
_cell.angle_gamma   90.00
#
_symmetry.space_group_name_H-M   'P 1'
#
loop_
_entity.id
_entity.type
_entity.pdbx_description
1 polymer ?
#
loop_
_entity_poly.entity_id
_entity_poly.type
_entity_poly.pdbx_seq_one_letter_code
_entity_poly.pdbx_strand_id
1 'polypeptide(L)'
;MSASRLPVAIERFLLSPISLLLVVAVAFVLNAWSLPLTDVDEGAFSEATREMMARGNLVSPTLNDAPRHDKPILIYWAQAASVSLLGVSEIGFRLPSIVFAVLWMLALYRFCLRHADRRTAQVAALVMGLSLAVGFIAKAAISDALLNLFIALSMFGIYDVFCADRDGKPTRRLLFYTYAMLGLGFLTKGPVAVFFPLVVSGLFFISAGAWRSWLRAIFFWPGWLLFLAIVVPWHVAVFLDQGDAFFRGFYLKHNVNRYANTFEGHGGKWFYYLVVAPFVLMPFFGWLLAVGGKVLCQIRRSPLGTVRGDGLFERFLVLWFIVVFAFFSSSGTQLP
;
A
#
# COMPACT_ATOMS: atom_id res chain seq x y z
N MET A 1 -2.52 -32.68 -21.55
CA MET A 1 -1.41 -32.83 -20.58
C MET A 1 -2.01 -32.90 -19.18
N SER A 2 -1.95 -34.06 -18.54
CA SER A 2 -2.36 -34.21 -17.15
C SER A 2 -1.45 -33.33 -16.30
N ALA A 3 -2.00 -32.29 -15.67
CA ALA A 3 -1.24 -31.50 -14.71
C ALA A 3 -0.81 -32.46 -13.59
N SER A 4 0.49 -32.74 -13.49
CA SER A 4 1.03 -33.57 -12.42
C SER A 4 0.59 -32.97 -11.09
N ARG A 5 -0.25 -33.69 -10.35
CA ARG A 5 -0.68 -33.24 -9.02
C ARG A 5 0.58 -33.20 -8.16
N LEU A 6 0.81 -32.07 -7.50
CA LEU A 6 1.89 -31.93 -6.52
C LEU A 6 1.80 -33.08 -5.50
N PRO A 7 2.93 -33.60 -5.00
CA PRO A 7 2.92 -34.54 -3.89
C PRO A 7 2.10 -33.97 -2.73
N VAL A 8 1.20 -34.78 -2.16
CA VAL A 8 0.27 -34.37 -1.10
C VAL A 8 0.98 -33.70 0.08
N ALA A 9 2.20 -34.14 0.42
CA ALA A 9 3.01 -33.54 1.47
C ALA A 9 3.39 -32.08 1.17
N ILE A 10 3.79 -31.78 -0.08
CA ILE A 10 4.15 -30.43 -0.52
C ILE A 10 2.92 -29.52 -0.51
N GLU A 11 1.79 -30.00 -1.02
CA GLU A 11 0.54 -29.22 -1.00
C GLU A 11 0.09 -28.91 0.44
N ARG A 12 0.17 -29.88 1.35
CA ARG A 12 -0.12 -29.66 2.78
C ARG A 12 0.82 -28.64 3.40
N PHE A 13 2.11 -28.71 3.12
CA PHE A 13 3.09 -27.74 3.61
C PHE A 13 2.77 -26.32 3.11
N LEU A 14 2.58 -26.15 1.80
CA LEU A 14 2.30 -24.84 1.20
C LEU A 14 1.03 -24.21 1.75
N LEU A 15 -0.02 -25.00 2.03
CA LEU A 15 -1.28 -24.51 2.58
C LEU A 15 -1.29 -24.36 4.11
N SER A 16 -0.20 -24.74 4.78
CA SER A 16 -0.06 -24.61 6.23
C SER A 16 0.33 -23.19 6.65
N PRO A 17 0.05 -22.77 7.89
CA PRO A 17 0.58 -21.51 8.42
C PRO A 17 2.13 -21.46 8.49
N ILE A 18 2.79 -22.62 8.53
CA ILE A 18 4.24 -22.73 8.64
C ILE A 18 4.94 -22.17 7.40
N SER A 19 4.34 -22.33 6.21
CA SER A 19 4.90 -21.77 4.97
C SER A 19 4.94 -20.25 5.02
N LEU A 20 3.90 -19.60 5.54
CA LEU A 20 3.87 -18.14 5.71
C LEU A 20 4.90 -17.67 6.74
N LEU A 21 5.06 -18.38 7.86
CA LEU A 21 6.10 -18.06 8.85
C LEU A 21 7.49 -18.16 8.24
N LEU A 22 7.75 -19.18 7.42
CA LEU A 22 9.01 -19.34 6.71
C LEU A 22 9.25 -18.19 5.72
N VAL A 23 8.21 -17.75 4.99
CA VAL A 23 8.28 -16.59 4.11
C VAL A 23 8.63 -15.33 4.89
N VAL A 24 8.00 -15.07 6.03
CA VAL A 24 8.34 -13.91 6.88
C VAL A 24 9.79 -14.00 7.34
N ALA A 25 10.21 -15.15 7.85
CA ALA A 25 11.57 -15.34 8.34
C ALA A 25 12.62 -15.11 7.24
N VAL A 26 12.41 -15.67 6.05
CA VAL A 26 13.38 -15.64 4.95
C VAL A 26 13.30 -14.34 4.13
N ALA A 27 12.11 -13.96 3.69
CA ALA A 27 11.95 -12.82 2.78
C ALA A 27 12.06 -11.49 3.51
N PHE A 28 11.47 -11.37 4.72
CA PHE A 28 11.33 -10.08 5.40
C PHE A 28 12.37 -9.87 6.51
N VAL A 29 12.81 -10.92 7.20
CA VAL A 29 13.67 -10.78 8.39
C VAL A 29 15.14 -11.13 8.13
N LEU A 30 15.43 -12.17 7.33
CA LEU A 30 16.79 -12.64 7.10
C LEU A 30 17.69 -11.53 6.54
N ASN A 31 18.84 -11.33 7.20
CA ASN A 31 19.84 -10.28 6.90
C ASN A 31 19.34 -8.84 7.04
N ALA A 32 18.18 -8.59 7.67
CA ALA A 32 17.72 -7.23 7.93
C ALA A 32 18.65 -6.46 8.88
N TRP A 33 19.43 -7.17 9.71
CA TRP A 33 20.36 -6.60 10.69
C TRP A 33 21.79 -6.40 10.18
N SER A 34 22.21 -7.11 9.12
CA SER A 34 23.63 -7.18 8.71
C SER A 34 23.96 -6.33 7.48
N LEU A 35 22.96 -6.00 6.67
CA LEU A 35 23.15 -5.13 5.51
C LEU A 35 23.18 -3.67 5.96
N PRO A 36 24.21 -2.89 5.59
CA PRO A 36 24.21 -1.44 5.79
C PRO A 36 22.99 -0.77 5.15
N LEU A 37 22.71 0.47 5.54
CA LEU A 37 21.74 1.30 4.84
C LEU A 37 22.33 1.71 3.49
N THR A 38 21.99 0.97 2.43
CA THR A 38 22.62 1.11 1.10
C THR A 38 21.86 2.03 0.17
N ASP A 39 20.58 2.26 0.45
CA ASP A 39 19.69 3.04 -0.39
C ASP A 39 19.64 4.52 0.05
N VAL A 40 19.53 5.42 -0.92
CA VAL A 40 19.53 6.87 -0.66
C VAL A 40 18.31 7.28 0.15
N ASP A 41 17.13 6.71 -0.15
CA ASP A 41 15.93 6.99 0.62
C ASP A 41 16.06 6.41 2.03
N GLU A 42 16.56 5.17 2.15
CA GLU A 42 16.79 4.52 3.44
C GLU A 42 17.68 5.36 4.37
N GLY A 43 18.78 5.91 3.85
CA GLY A 43 19.63 6.85 4.58
C GLY A 43 18.90 8.15 4.94
N ALA A 44 18.17 8.74 4.00
CA ALA A 44 17.45 10.00 4.22
C ALA A 44 16.32 9.88 5.27
N PHE A 45 15.57 8.77 5.30
CA PHE A 45 14.56 8.53 6.33
C PHE A 45 15.19 8.28 7.70
N SER A 46 16.23 7.43 7.75
CA SER A 46 16.87 7.04 9.00
C SER A 46 17.58 8.22 9.66
N GLU A 47 18.34 9.01 8.88
CA GLU A 47 19.02 10.18 9.40
C GLU A 47 18.04 11.27 9.84
N ALA A 48 16.97 11.51 9.08
CA ALA A 48 15.96 12.47 9.50
C ALA A 48 15.25 12.05 10.79
N THR A 49 14.96 10.76 10.97
CA THR A 49 14.46 10.24 12.25
C THR A 49 15.48 10.46 13.37
N ARG A 50 16.77 10.18 13.14
CA ARG A 50 17.84 10.38 14.12
C ARG A 50 17.97 11.84 14.55
N GLU A 51 17.94 12.77 13.60
CA GLU A 51 17.97 14.21 13.88
C GLU A 51 16.74 14.68 14.68
N MET A 52 15.54 14.25 14.30
CA MET A 52 14.31 14.56 15.02
C MET A 52 14.40 14.12 16.49
N MET A 53 14.90 12.90 16.73
CA MET A 53 15.10 12.37 18.08
C MET A 53 16.17 13.15 18.84
N ALA A 54 17.31 13.45 18.22
CA ALA A 54 18.41 14.19 18.85
C ALA A 54 18.02 15.62 19.23
N ARG A 55 17.17 16.27 18.43
CA ARG A 55 16.66 17.62 18.67
C ARG A 55 15.47 17.67 19.62
N GLY A 56 14.83 16.54 19.90
CA GLY A 56 13.58 16.47 20.66
C GLY A 56 12.36 17.04 19.91
N ASN A 57 12.52 17.41 18.64
CA ASN A 57 11.42 17.87 17.78
C ASN A 57 10.93 16.72 16.90
N LEU A 58 9.88 16.03 17.37
CA LEU A 58 9.24 14.95 16.62
C LEU A 58 8.14 15.44 15.66
N VAL A 59 7.98 16.75 15.47
CA VAL A 59 6.97 17.31 14.56
C VAL A 59 7.53 17.51 13.17
N SER A 60 8.79 17.92 13.08
CA SER A 60 9.37 18.52 11.88
C SER A 60 10.66 17.81 11.47
N PRO A 61 10.64 17.02 10.38
CA PRO A 61 11.83 16.33 9.89
C PRO A 61 12.88 17.30 9.36
N THR A 62 14.14 17.05 9.72
CA THR A 62 15.32 17.69 9.13
C THR A 62 16.25 16.63 8.55
N LEU A 63 17.07 16.98 7.58
CA LEU A 63 18.09 16.12 6.99
C LEU A 63 19.34 16.94 6.71
N ASN A 64 20.45 16.58 7.34
CA ASN A 64 21.69 17.35 7.36
C ASN A 64 21.42 18.80 7.79
N ASP A 65 20.69 18.95 8.89
CA ASP A 65 20.25 20.21 9.49
C ASP A 65 19.31 21.09 8.64
N ALA A 66 18.94 20.66 7.43
CA ALA A 66 18.00 21.37 6.56
C ALA A 66 16.57 20.81 6.69
N PRO A 67 15.51 21.63 6.59
CA PRO A 67 14.13 21.15 6.61
C PRO A 67 13.83 20.13 5.49
N ARG A 68 13.21 18.99 5.83
CA ARG A 68 12.80 17.95 4.88
C ARG A 68 11.28 17.92 4.74
N HIS A 69 10.77 18.44 3.62
CA HIS A 69 9.33 18.54 3.35
C HIS A 69 8.82 17.45 2.38
N ASP A 70 9.55 16.34 2.25
CA ASP A 70 9.31 15.34 1.22
C ASP A 70 8.12 14.43 1.55
N LYS A 71 7.93 14.14 2.84
CA LYS A 71 7.00 13.11 3.35
C LYS A 71 6.36 13.52 4.67
N PRO A 72 5.13 13.05 4.96
CA PRO A 72 4.49 13.26 6.25
C PRO A 72 5.06 12.36 7.35
N ILE A 73 4.60 12.56 8.59
CA ILE A 73 5.32 12.17 9.81
C ILE A 73 5.27 10.69 10.19
N LEU A 74 4.28 9.92 9.73
CA LEU A 74 3.93 8.65 10.39
C LEU A 74 5.08 7.62 10.36
N ILE A 75 5.84 7.57 9.26
CA ILE A 75 7.02 6.70 9.15
C ILE A 75 8.11 7.12 10.14
N TYR A 76 8.36 8.42 10.30
CA TYR A 76 9.36 8.95 11.23
C TYR A 76 8.97 8.63 12.68
N TRP A 77 7.70 8.75 13.05
CA TRP A 77 7.22 8.33 14.38
C TRP A 77 7.37 6.82 14.60
N ALA A 78 7.08 6.01 13.60
CA ALA A 78 7.26 4.56 13.71
C ALA A 78 8.74 4.17 13.86
N GLN A 79 9.64 4.82 13.10
CA GLN A 79 11.08 4.62 13.24
C GLN A 79 11.58 5.13 14.58
N ALA A 80 11.17 6.33 15.03
CA ALA A 80 11.57 6.88 16.32
C ALA A 80 11.15 5.97 17.49
N ALA A 81 9.93 5.43 17.45
CA ALA A 81 9.46 4.46 18.44
C ALA A 81 10.31 3.19 18.46
N SER A 82 10.65 2.65 17.28
CA SER A 82 11.49 1.47 17.16
C SER A 82 12.93 1.70 17.63
N VAL A 83 13.54 2.81 17.23
CA VAL A 83 14.89 3.23 17.64
C VAL A 83 14.96 3.52 19.14
N SER A 84 13.88 4.04 19.75
CA SER A 84 13.82 4.23 21.20
C SER A 84 13.86 2.90 21.98
N LEU A 85 13.43 1.79 21.37
CA LEU A 85 13.44 0.46 21.98
C LEU A 85 14.71 -0.34 21.68
N LEU A 86 15.24 -0.22 20.46
CA LEU A 86 16.35 -1.05 19.96
C LEU A 86 17.68 -0.30 19.83
N GLY A 87 17.69 1.01 20.05
CA GLY A 87 18.82 1.88 19.77
C GLY A 87 18.99 2.20 18.29
N VAL A 88 19.93 3.11 18.01
CA VAL A 88 20.28 3.52 16.64
C VAL A 88 21.02 2.37 15.96
N SER A 89 20.31 1.64 15.12
CA SER A 89 20.80 0.46 14.39
C SER A 89 19.97 0.24 13.13
N GLU A 90 20.49 -0.52 12.17
CA GLU A 90 19.82 -0.85 10.91
C GLU A 90 18.47 -1.53 11.17
N ILE A 91 18.45 -2.48 12.11
CA ILE A 91 17.21 -3.17 12.49
C ILE A 91 16.24 -2.22 13.20
N GLY A 92 16.74 -1.27 14.00
CA GLY A 92 15.94 -0.23 14.64
C GLY A 92 15.15 0.59 13.61
N PHE A 93 15.78 0.98 12.50
CA PHE A 93 15.11 1.73 11.43
C PHE A 93 14.23 0.86 10.52
N ARG A 94 14.60 -0.41 10.29
CA ARG A 94 13.87 -1.34 9.38
C ARG A 94 12.70 -2.06 10.03
N LEU A 95 12.68 -2.19 11.36
CA LEU A 95 11.62 -2.94 12.06
C LEU A 95 10.19 -2.45 11.71
N PRO A 96 9.90 -1.14 11.61
CA PRO A 96 8.60 -0.69 11.12
C PRO A 96 8.26 -1.28 9.76
N SER A 97 9.14 -1.18 8.76
CA SER A 97 8.89 -1.73 7.43
C SER A 97 8.59 -3.23 7.46
N ILE A 98 9.33 -4.00 8.27
CA ILE A 98 9.10 -5.44 8.45
C ILE A 98 7.72 -5.68 9.04
N VAL A 99 7.38 -5.02 10.14
CA VAL A 99 6.09 -5.18 10.83
C VAL A 99 4.94 -4.82 9.90
N PHE A 100 5.02 -3.69 9.22
CA PHE A 100 3.97 -3.23 8.32
C PHE A 100 3.84 -4.11 7.07
N ALA A 101 4.93 -4.67 6.55
CA ALA A 101 4.89 -5.66 5.46
C ALA A 101 4.24 -6.98 5.89
N VAL A 102 4.53 -7.47 7.11
CA VAL A 102 3.85 -8.65 7.69
C VAL A 102 2.36 -8.37 7.83
N LEU A 103 1.99 -7.23 8.42
CA LEU A 103 0.59 -6.83 8.57
C LEU A 103 -0.11 -6.71 7.21
N TRP A 104 0.59 -6.22 6.19
CA TRP A 104 0.05 -6.10 4.84
C TRP A 104 -0.23 -7.46 4.23
N MET A 105 0.70 -8.41 4.37
CA MET A 105 0.51 -9.79 3.91
C MET A 105 -0.65 -10.48 4.65
N LEU A 106 -0.75 -10.29 5.97
CA LEU A 106 -1.85 -10.84 6.77
C LEU A 106 -3.19 -10.20 6.43
N ALA A 107 -3.22 -8.90 6.13
CA ALA A 107 -4.41 -8.21 5.68
C ALA A 107 -4.93 -8.79 4.36
N LEU A 108 -4.03 -9.02 3.40
CA LEU A 108 -4.36 -9.68 2.13
C LEU A 108 -4.90 -11.09 2.36
N TYR A 109 -4.22 -11.89 3.19
CA TYR A 109 -4.67 -13.23 3.56
C TYR A 109 -6.10 -13.21 4.11
N ARG A 110 -6.37 -12.34 5.10
CA ARG A 110 -7.70 -12.23 5.73
C ARG A 110 -8.76 -11.71 4.76
N PHE A 111 -8.41 -10.84 3.84
CA PHE A 111 -9.33 -10.35 2.82
C PHE A 111 -9.73 -11.46 1.85
N CYS A 112 -8.77 -12.21 1.32
CA CYS A 112 -9.03 -13.36 0.46
C CYS A 112 -9.79 -14.48 1.18
N LEU A 113 -9.52 -14.72 2.47
CA LEU A 113 -10.26 -15.73 3.23
C LEU A 113 -11.75 -15.38 3.38
N ARG A 114 -12.09 -14.09 3.39
CA ARG A 114 -13.47 -13.61 3.52
C ARG A 114 -14.23 -13.60 2.19
N HIS A 115 -13.57 -13.26 1.08
CA HIS A 115 -14.21 -13.03 -0.22
C HIS A 115 -13.91 -14.05 -1.29
N ALA A 116 -13.00 -14.98 -1.01
CA ALA A 116 -12.67 -16.11 -1.87
C ALA A 116 -12.65 -17.39 -1.00
N ASP A 117 -11.51 -18.07 -0.94
CA ASP A 117 -11.35 -19.32 -0.20
C ASP A 117 -9.97 -19.41 0.46
N ARG A 118 -9.80 -20.40 1.35
CA ARG A 118 -8.57 -20.60 2.12
C ARG A 118 -7.34 -20.87 1.25
N ARG A 119 -7.50 -21.58 0.13
CA ARG A 119 -6.40 -21.88 -0.79
C ARG A 119 -5.98 -20.59 -1.49
N THR A 120 -6.94 -19.82 -2.00
CA THR A 120 -6.68 -18.51 -2.62
C THR A 120 -6.00 -17.56 -1.64
N ALA A 121 -6.44 -17.52 -0.38
CA ALA A 121 -5.81 -16.70 0.66
C ALA A 121 -4.34 -17.08 0.92
N GLN A 122 -4.05 -18.37 1.08
CA GLN A 122 -2.68 -18.85 1.27
C GLN A 122 -1.79 -18.50 0.08
N VAL A 123 -2.29 -18.81 -1.11
CA VAL A 123 -1.57 -18.58 -2.36
C VAL A 123 -1.29 -17.10 -2.57
N ALA A 124 -2.27 -16.21 -2.37
CA ALA A 124 -2.10 -14.78 -2.52
C ALA A 124 -1.04 -14.22 -1.54
N ALA A 125 -1.06 -14.67 -0.29
CA ALA A 125 -0.08 -14.29 0.73
C ALA A 125 1.33 -14.81 0.39
N LEU A 126 1.45 -16.05 -0.08
CA LEU A 126 2.72 -16.62 -0.53
C LEU A 126 3.30 -15.87 -1.73
N VAL A 127 2.47 -15.58 -2.75
CA VAL A 127 2.90 -14.80 -3.92
C VAL A 127 3.38 -13.42 -3.51
N MET A 128 2.62 -12.73 -2.66
CA MET A 128 3.00 -11.42 -2.17
C MET A 128 4.32 -11.48 -1.39
N GLY A 129 4.43 -12.35 -0.39
CA GLY A 129 5.62 -12.41 0.46
C GLY A 129 6.88 -12.92 -0.25
N LEU A 130 6.74 -13.72 -1.31
CA LEU A 130 7.84 -14.19 -2.13
C LEU A 130 8.13 -13.31 -3.36
N SER A 131 7.34 -12.26 -3.59
CA SER A 131 7.62 -11.30 -4.67
C SER A 131 8.83 -10.45 -4.29
N LEU A 132 9.78 -10.33 -5.21
CA LEU A 132 11.05 -9.65 -4.97
C LEU A 132 10.89 -8.22 -4.42
N ALA A 133 10.01 -7.41 -5.01
CA ALA A 133 9.78 -6.03 -4.58
C ALA A 133 9.23 -5.95 -3.14
N VAL A 134 8.33 -6.85 -2.76
CA VAL A 134 7.76 -6.86 -1.40
C VAL A 134 8.85 -7.22 -0.38
N GLY A 135 9.75 -8.15 -0.73
CA GLY A 135 10.92 -8.46 0.08
C GLY A 135 11.85 -7.26 0.28
N PHE A 136 12.08 -6.45 -0.77
CA PHE A 136 12.83 -5.19 -0.66
C PHE A 136 12.08 -4.17 0.20
N ILE A 137 10.80 -3.92 -0.05
CA ILE A 137 9.97 -2.99 0.72
C ILE A 137 9.94 -3.35 2.20
N ALA A 138 9.86 -4.65 2.53
CA ALA A 138 9.87 -5.12 3.92
C ALA A 138 11.19 -4.79 4.63
N LYS A 139 12.31 -4.73 3.90
CA LYS A 139 13.66 -4.52 4.45
C LYS A 139 14.21 -3.12 4.24
N ALA A 140 13.54 -2.27 3.47
CA ALA A 140 13.95 -0.88 3.26
C ALA A 140 13.34 -0.01 4.36
N ALA A 141 14.14 0.78 5.09
CA ALA A 141 13.67 1.70 6.12
C ALA A 141 12.96 2.95 5.53
N ILE A 142 11.92 2.73 4.73
CA ILE A 142 11.17 3.72 3.96
C ILE A 142 9.66 3.61 4.24
N SER A 143 8.88 4.56 3.72
CA SER A 143 7.43 4.67 3.97
C SER A 143 6.53 3.60 3.32
N ASP A 144 7.08 2.79 2.41
CA ASP A 144 6.28 2.09 1.40
C ASP A 144 5.50 0.89 1.95
N ALA A 145 6.03 0.18 2.94
CA ALA A 145 5.30 -0.89 3.61
C ALA A 145 4.05 -0.36 4.32
N LEU A 146 4.18 0.77 5.04
CA LEU A 146 3.08 1.45 5.72
C LEU A 146 2.02 1.90 4.72
N LEU A 147 2.45 2.56 3.64
CA LEU A 147 1.54 3.07 2.62
C LEU A 147 0.72 1.93 1.99
N ASN A 148 1.41 0.86 1.58
CA ASN A 148 0.77 -0.28 0.94
C ASN A 148 -0.21 -0.98 1.88
N LEU A 149 0.13 -1.10 3.18
CA LEU A 149 -0.82 -1.59 4.18
C LEU A 149 -2.07 -0.71 4.22
N PHE A 150 -1.94 0.60 4.41
CA PHE A 150 -3.10 1.48 4.62
C PHE A 150 -3.96 1.63 3.36
N ILE A 151 -3.35 1.69 2.18
CA ILE A 151 -4.10 1.62 0.91
C ILE A 151 -4.84 0.29 0.83
N ALA A 152 -4.18 -0.85 1.10
CA ALA A 152 -4.82 -2.16 1.04
C ALA A 152 -5.99 -2.28 2.03
N LEU A 153 -5.79 -1.90 3.29
CA LEU A 153 -6.84 -1.92 4.32
C LEU A 153 -8.02 -1.00 3.94
N SER A 154 -7.76 0.18 3.38
CA SER A 154 -8.82 1.08 2.90
C SER A 154 -9.61 0.46 1.75
N MET A 155 -8.94 -0.14 0.77
CA MET A 155 -9.55 -0.80 -0.38
C MET A 155 -10.36 -2.04 0.02
N PHE A 156 -9.83 -2.84 0.95
CA PHE A 156 -10.55 -3.98 1.53
C PHE A 156 -11.80 -3.52 2.28
N GLY A 157 -11.69 -2.44 3.08
CA GLY A 157 -12.82 -1.85 3.77
C GLY A 157 -13.89 -1.29 2.81
N ILE A 158 -13.47 -0.67 1.71
CA ILE A 158 -14.39 -0.19 0.64
C ILE A 158 -15.16 -1.35 0.03
N TYR A 159 -14.48 -2.46 -0.30
CA TYR A 159 -15.15 -3.64 -0.84
C TYR A 159 -16.08 -4.29 0.20
N ASP A 160 -15.68 -4.32 1.47
CA ASP A 160 -16.54 -4.77 2.58
C ASP A 160 -17.80 -3.89 2.72
N VAL A 161 -17.67 -2.55 2.58
CA VAL A 161 -18.81 -1.62 2.58
C VAL A 161 -19.75 -1.92 1.42
N PHE A 162 -19.21 -2.15 0.22
CA PHE A 162 -20.01 -2.52 -0.95
C PHE A 162 -20.82 -3.80 -0.69
N CYS A 163 -20.16 -4.86 -0.23
CA CYS A 163 -20.82 -6.13 0.07
C CYS A 163 -21.87 -5.98 1.19
N ALA A 164 -21.54 -5.26 2.26
CA ALA A 164 -22.46 -5.03 3.37
C ALA A 164 -23.70 -4.24 2.94
N ASP A 165 -23.55 -3.15 2.17
CA ASP A 165 -24.70 -2.37 1.70
C ASP A 165 -25.58 -3.19 0.74
N ARG A 166 -24.96 -3.96 -0.17
CA ARG A 166 -25.67 -4.86 -1.08
C ARG A 166 -26.48 -5.93 -0.33
N ASP A 167 -25.93 -6.45 0.76
CA ASP A 167 -26.57 -7.45 1.61
C ASP A 167 -27.56 -6.83 2.63
N GLY A 168 -27.77 -5.50 2.62
CA GLY A 168 -28.61 -4.81 3.60
C GLY A 168 -28.05 -4.79 5.03
N LYS A 169 -26.76 -5.03 5.21
CA LYS A 169 -26.06 -5.06 6.51
C LYS A 169 -25.57 -3.66 6.92
N PRO A 170 -25.40 -3.39 8.23
CA PRO A 170 -24.89 -2.11 8.70
C PRO A 170 -23.47 -1.82 8.21
N THR A 171 -23.26 -0.66 7.56
CA THR A 171 -21.96 -0.26 7.00
C THR A 171 -21.17 0.69 7.89
N ARG A 172 -21.79 1.28 8.92
CA ARG A 172 -21.21 2.39 9.71
C ARG A 172 -19.84 2.08 10.31
N ARG A 173 -19.66 0.89 10.88
CA ARG A 173 -18.36 0.47 11.46
C ARG A 173 -17.27 0.33 10.39
N LEU A 174 -17.64 -0.21 9.23
CA LEU A 174 -16.73 -0.36 8.10
C LEU A 174 -16.34 1.00 7.52
N LEU A 175 -17.28 1.95 7.45
CA LEU A 175 -16.97 3.32 7.04
C LEU A 175 -15.96 3.98 7.97
N PHE A 176 -16.18 3.96 9.29
CA PHE A 176 -15.20 4.50 10.24
C PHE A 176 -13.82 3.86 10.10
N TYR A 177 -13.78 2.53 9.96
CA TYR A 177 -12.54 1.81 9.70
C TYR A 177 -11.87 2.31 8.41
N THR A 178 -12.59 2.39 7.29
CA THR A 178 -12.05 2.87 6.01
C THR A 178 -11.51 4.29 6.11
N TYR A 179 -12.25 5.22 6.72
CA TYR A 179 -11.81 6.61 6.91
C TYR A 179 -10.57 6.71 7.81
N ALA A 180 -10.46 5.87 8.85
CA ALA A 180 -9.26 5.80 9.68
C ALA A 180 -8.04 5.35 8.86
N MET A 181 -8.19 4.30 8.05
CA MET A 181 -7.10 3.79 7.20
C MET A 181 -6.68 4.81 6.14
N LEU A 182 -7.64 5.53 5.55
CA LEU A 182 -7.36 6.65 4.64
C LEU A 182 -6.55 7.75 5.34
N GLY A 183 -6.91 8.11 6.58
CA GLY A 183 -6.20 9.12 7.36
C GLY A 183 -4.76 8.71 7.69
N LEU A 184 -4.55 7.46 8.12
CA LEU A 184 -3.22 6.93 8.40
C LEU A 184 -2.36 6.81 7.13
N GLY A 185 -2.95 6.39 6.00
CA GLY A 185 -2.29 6.39 4.70
C GLY A 185 -1.89 7.80 4.26
N PHE A 186 -2.76 8.79 4.49
CA PHE A 186 -2.48 10.20 4.20
C PHE A 186 -1.31 10.71 5.05
N LEU A 187 -1.25 10.39 6.34
CA LEU A 187 -0.09 10.68 7.20
C LEU A 187 1.18 9.86 6.86
N THR A 188 1.11 8.93 5.92
CA THR A 188 2.30 8.17 5.46
C THR A 188 2.92 8.79 4.21
N LYS A 189 2.13 9.08 3.18
CA LYS A 189 2.64 9.58 1.88
C LYS A 189 1.75 10.63 1.22
N GLY A 190 0.74 11.14 1.93
CA GLY A 190 -0.11 12.24 1.49
C GLY A 190 -1.29 11.84 0.60
N PRO A 191 -1.72 12.75 -0.31
CA PRO A 191 -2.94 12.61 -1.11
C PRO A 191 -3.06 11.31 -1.90
N VAL A 192 -1.94 10.70 -2.31
CA VAL A 192 -1.93 9.45 -3.08
C VAL A 192 -2.67 8.31 -2.37
N ALA A 193 -2.63 8.28 -1.03
CA ALA A 193 -3.31 7.28 -0.22
C ALA A 193 -4.84 7.41 -0.24
N VAL A 194 -5.37 8.58 -0.61
CA VAL A 194 -6.81 8.84 -0.74
C VAL A 194 -7.25 8.82 -2.19
N PHE A 195 -6.40 9.33 -3.10
CA PHE A 195 -6.68 9.41 -4.53
C PHE A 195 -7.03 8.05 -5.13
N PHE A 196 -6.19 7.03 -4.94
CA PHE A 196 -6.44 5.71 -5.54
C PHE A 196 -7.70 5.04 -4.98
N PRO A 197 -7.92 4.97 -3.65
CA PRO A 197 -9.17 4.43 -3.13
C PRO A 197 -10.41 5.17 -3.63
N LEU A 198 -10.35 6.51 -3.76
CA LEU A 198 -11.46 7.30 -4.27
C LEU A 198 -11.77 6.98 -5.74
N VAL A 199 -10.77 7.02 -6.62
CA VAL A 199 -10.95 6.79 -8.06
C VAL A 199 -11.39 5.35 -8.33
N VAL A 200 -10.71 4.37 -7.73
CA VAL A 200 -11.05 2.95 -7.95
C VAL A 200 -12.43 2.63 -7.40
N SER A 201 -12.78 3.11 -6.20
CA SER A 201 -14.11 2.89 -5.63
C SER A 201 -15.20 3.56 -6.46
N GLY A 202 -14.99 4.79 -6.95
CA GLY A 202 -15.95 5.48 -7.81
C GLY A 202 -16.21 4.71 -9.09
N LEU A 203 -15.15 4.36 -9.81
CA LEU A 203 -15.26 3.54 -11.02
C LEU A 203 -15.95 2.22 -10.72
N PHE A 204 -15.54 1.51 -9.67
CA PHE A 204 -16.14 0.22 -9.30
C PHE A 204 -17.64 0.34 -8.99
N PHE A 205 -18.04 1.23 -8.08
CA PHE A 205 -19.44 1.37 -7.67
C PHE A 205 -20.33 1.87 -8.81
N ILE A 206 -19.88 2.83 -9.63
CA ILE A 206 -20.61 3.27 -10.82
C ILE A 206 -20.82 2.08 -11.76
N SER A 207 -19.75 1.34 -12.02
CA SER A 207 -19.74 0.23 -12.95
C SER A 207 -20.58 -0.97 -12.45
N ALA A 208 -20.75 -1.10 -11.13
CA ALA A 208 -21.63 -2.06 -10.46
C ALA A 208 -23.08 -1.55 -10.28
N GLY A 209 -23.42 -0.36 -10.77
CA GLY A 209 -24.76 0.25 -10.62
C GLY A 209 -25.08 0.78 -9.22
N ALA A 210 -24.09 0.85 -8.32
CA ALA A 210 -24.21 1.22 -6.92
C ALA A 210 -23.77 2.67 -6.62
N TRP A 211 -23.79 3.58 -7.61
CA TRP A 211 -23.30 4.97 -7.46
C TRP A 211 -23.94 5.73 -6.29
N ARG A 212 -25.23 5.50 -5.98
CA ARG A 212 -25.89 6.11 -4.81
C ARG A 212 -25.31 5.63 -3.48
N SER A 213 -24.92 4.35 -3.41
CA SER A 213 -24.24 3.80 -2.24
C SER A 213 -22.87 4.46 -2.04
N TRP A 214 -22.14 4.64 -3.13
CA TRP A 214 -20.86 5.33 -3.13
C TRP A 214 -20.96 6.78 -2.65
N LEU A 215 -21.96 7.54 -3.14
CA LEU A 215 -22.20 8.90 -2.65
C LEU A 215 -22.54 8.94 -1.16
N ARG A 216 -23.40 8.03 -0.68
CA ARG A 216 -23.70 7.93 0.76
C ARG A 216 -22.44 7.62 1.59
N ALA A 217 -21.55 6.78 1.07
CA ALA A 217 -20.29 6.46 1.73
C ALA A 217 -19.34 7.68 1.76
N ILE A 218 -19.22 8.43 0.66
CA ILE A 218 -18.37 9.63 0.57
C ILE A 218 -18.89 10.78 1.41
N PHE A 219 -20.19 11.01 1.44
CA PHE A 219 -20.81 12.08 2.21
C PHE A 219 -21.09 11.69 3.67
N PHE A 220 -20.50 10.58 4.14
CA PHE A 220 -20.55 10.20 5.54
C PHE A 220 -19.66 11.13 6.39
N TRP A 221 -20.22 12.28 6.79
CA TRP A 221 -19.51 13.32 7.54
C TRP A 221 -18.83 12.84 8.84
N PRO A 222 -19.34 11.85 9.62
CA PRO A 222 -18.62 11.40 10.81
C PRO A 222 -17.28 10.73 10.46
N GLY A 223 -17.19 10.10 9.28
CA GLY A 223 -15.95 9.55 8.76
C GLY A 223 -14.93 10.63 8.46
N TRP A 224 -15.37 11.75 7.87
CA TRP A 224 -14.51 12.91 7.64
C TRP A 224 -13.98 13.53 8.93
N LEU A 225 -14.81 13.63 9.98
CA LEU A 225 -14.32 14.09 11.28
C LEU A 225 -13.21 13.19 11.84
N LEU A 226 -13.35 11.87 11.71
CA LEU A 226 -12.30 10.93 12.13
C LEU A 226 -11.04 11.08 11.27
N PHE A 227 -11.19 11.17 9.95
CA PHE A 227 -10.08 11.40 9.03
C PHE A 227 -9.32 12.70 9.39
N LEU A 228 -10.05 13.79 9.60
CA LEU A 228 -9.47 15.09 9.97
C LEU A 228 -8.82 15.02 11.36
N ALA A 229 -9.43 14.33 12.32
CA ALA A 229 -8.84 14.14 13.65
C ALA A 229 -7.51 13.37 13.61
N ILE A 230 -7.30 12.52 12.61
CA ILE A 230 -6.02 11.84 12.38
C ILE A 230 -5.03 12.80 11.69
N VAL A 231 -5.45 13.44 10.59
CA VAL A 231 -4.55 14.16 9.68
C VAL A 231 -4.19 15.57 10.18
N VAL A 232 -5.18 16.32 10.64
CA VAL A 232 -5.06 17.76 10.93
C VAL A 232 -4.09 18.07 12.08
N PRO A 233 -4.06 17.32 13.21
CA PRO A 233 -3.21 17.70 14.34
C PRO A 233 -1.73 17.85 13.97
N TRP A 234 -1.19 16.91 13.20
CA TRP A 234 0.20 17.02 12.76
C TRP A 234 0.42 18.15 11.74
N HIS A 235 -0.52 18.34 10.81
CA HIS A 235 -0.43 19.45 9.84
C HIS A 235 -0.45 20.82 10.53
N VAL A 236 -1.24 20.96 11.60
CA VAL A 236 -1.23 22.18 12.42
C VAL A 236 0.09 22.31 13.17
N ALA A 237 0.59 21.22 13.77
CA ALA A 237 1.85 21.25 14.51
C ALA A 237 3.03 21.66 13.59
N VAL A 238 3.15 21.08 12.39
CA VAL A 238 4.23 21.45 11.45
C VAL A 238 4.06 22.86 10.91
N PHE A 239 2.81 23.35 10.76
CA PHE A 239 2.55 24.74 10.40
C PHE A 239 3.02 25.71 11.50
N LEU A 240 2.79 25.38 12.77
CA LEU A 240 3.21 26.21 13.88
C LEU A 240 4.74 26.22 14.05
N ASP A 241 5.42 25.14 13.68
CA ASP A 241 6.87 25.03 13.78
C ASP A 241 7.63 25.62 12.57
N GLN A 242 7.15 25.38 11.34
CA GLN A 242 7.86 25.73 10.09
C GLN A 242 7.11 26.74 9.20
N GLY A 243 5.94 27.22 9.63
CA GLY A 243 5.08 28.09 8.83
C GLY A 243 4.54 27.39 7.58
N ASP A 244 4.39 28.14 6.50
CA ASP A 244 3.85 27.63 5.24
C ASP A 244 4.91 26.95 4.34
N ALA A 245 6.17 26.91 4.78
CA ALA A 245 7.27 26.28 4.05
C ALA A 245 7.03 24.79 3.80
N PHE A 246 6.50 24.07 4.78
CA PHE A 246 6.10 22.67 4.63
C PHE A 246 5.05 22.51 3.54
N PHE A 247 4.01 23.35 3.51
CA PHE A 247 2.91 23.20 2.55
C PHE A 247 3.36 23.48 1.11
N ARG A 248 4.19 24.52 0.91
CA ARG A 248 4.79 24.81 -0.40
C ARG A 248 5.76 23.70 -0.83
N GLY A 249 6.55 23.13 0.09
CA GLY A 249 7.43 22.01 -0.21
C GLY A 249 6.63 20.73 -0.54
N PHE A 250 5.84 20.26 0.40
CA PHE A 250 5.16 18.97 0.30
C PHE A 250 4.06 18.94 -0.75
N TYR A 251 3.08 19.85 -0.68
CA TYR A 251 1.91 19.81 -1.58
C TYR A 251 2.24 20.32 -2.98
N LEU A 252 2.91 21.48 -3.10
CA LEU A 252 3.18 22.06 -4.41
C LEU A 252 4.36 21.36 -5.11
N LYS A 253 5.53 21.28 -4.48
CA LYS A 253 6.73 20.70 -5.11
C LYS A 253 6.66 19.16 -5.20
N HIS A 254 6.41 18.46 -4.09
CA HIS A 254 6.55 16.99 -4.05
C HIS A 254 5.29 16.19 -4.45
N ASN A 255 4.11 16.81 -4.53
CA ASN A 255 2.90 16.16 -5.03
C ASN A 255 2.50 16.69 -6.42
N VAL A 256 2.27 17.99 -6.57
CA VAL A 256 1.80 18.58 -7.84
C VAL A 256 2.91 18.61 -8.89
N ASN A 257 4.03 19.28 -8.59
CA ASN A 257 5.10 19.49 -9.58
C ASN A 257 5.82 18.19 -9.94
N ARG A 258 6.01 17.28 -8.98
CA ARG A 258 6.63 15.96 -9.20
C ARG A 258 5.78 15.03 -10.07
N TYR A 259 4.45 15.19 -10.07
CA TYR A 259 3.58 14.47 -11.00
C TYR A 259 3.59 15.11 -12.40
N ALA A 260 3.56 16.45 -12.47
CA ALA A 260 3.49 17.19 -13.72
C ALA A 260 4.81 17.26 -14.50
N ASN A 261 5.96 17.15 -13.83
CA ASN A 261 7.30 17.30 -14.43
C ASN A 261 8.22 16.14 -14.07
N THR A 262 9.26 15.91 -14.87
CA THR A 262 10.35 14.98 -14.56
C THR A 262 11.15 15.51 -13.36
N PHE A 263 11.26 14.71 -12.30
CA PHE A 263 12.01 15.06 -11.09
C PHE A 263 13.21 14.13 -10.93
N GLU A 264 14.37 14.68 -10.51
CA GLU A 264 15.59 13.91 -10.16
C GLU A 264 16.10 12.95 -11.26
N GLY A 265 15.84 13.25 -12.55
CA GLY A 265 16.33 12.43 -13.66
C GLY A 265 15.54 11.14 -13.92
N HIS A 266 14.47 10.88 -13.15
CA HIS A 266 13.58 9.72 -13.29
C HIS A 266 12.53 9.90 -14.40
N GLY A 267 12.96 10.39 -15.56
CA GLY A 267 12.12 10.53 -16.74
C GLY A 267 11.69 9.16 -17.25
N GLY A 268 10.41 8.87 -17.10
CA GLY A 268 9.82 7.59 -17.44
C GLY A 268 9.14 7.56 -18.81
N LYS A 269 9.10 6.39 -19.47
CA LYS A 269 8.30 6.18 -20.68
C LYS A 269 7.03 5.40 -20.31
N TRP A 270 5.97 5.50 -21.11
CA TRP A 270 4.70 4.84 -20.80
C TRP A 270 4.79 3.32 -20.60
N PHE A 271 5.82 2.67 -21.14
CA PHE A 271 6.09 1.24 -21.00
C PHE A 271 7.06 0.87 -19.87
N TYR A 272 7.55 1.82 -19.07
CA TYR A 272 8.54 1.57 -18.02
C TYR A 272 8.11 0.48 -17.04
N TYR A 273 6.89 0.58 -16.49
CA TYR A 273 6.39 -0.43 -15.56
C TYR A 273 6.10 -1.77 -16.22
N LEU A 274 5.91 -1.83 -17.55
CA LEU A 274 5.86 -3.11 -18.27
C LEU A 274 7.23 -3.80 -18.29
N VAL A 275 8.31 -3.01 -18.40
CA VAL A 275 9.70 -3.51 -18.39
C VAL A 275 10.16 -3.88 -16.98
N VAL A 276 9.67 -3.17 -15.95
CA VAL A 276 10.04 -3.40 -14.54
C VAL A 276 9.18 -4.50 -13.88
N ALA A 277 7.96 -4.74 -14.35
CA ALA A 277 7.05 -5.76 -13.82
C ALA A 277 7.66 -7.16 -13.65
N PRO A 278 8.51 -7.68 -14.57
CA PRO A 278 9.21 -8.94 -14.38
C PRO A 278 10.05 -9.00 -13.11
N PHE A 279 10.74 -7.91 -12.77
CA PHE A 279 11.59 -7.81 -11.58
C PHE A 279 10.75 -7.66 -10.32
N VAL A 280 9.72 -6.80 -10.37
CA VAL A 280 8.83 -6.56 -9.23
C VAL A 280 8.14 -7.84 -8.78
N LEU A 281 7.66 -8.63 -9.75
CA LEU A 281 6.90 -9.85 -9.50
C LEU A 281 7.74 -11.11 -9.52
N MET A 282 9.06 -11.04 -9.72
CA MET A 282 9.90 -12.25 -9.76
C MET A 282 9.68 -13.07 -8.47
N PRO A 283 9.48 -14.40 -8.56
CA PRO A 283 9.49 -15.25 -9.77
C PRO A 283 8.12 -15.44 -10.48
N PHE A 284 7.06 -14.77 -10.03
CA PHE A 284 5.67 -14.98 -10.47
C PHE A 284 5.24 -14.20 -11.72
N PHE A 285 6.14 -13.52 -12.42
CA PHE A 285 5.78 -12.76 -13.63
C PHE A 285 5.10 -13.61 -14.70
N GLY A 286 5.57 -14.84 -14.94
CA GLY A 286 4.93 -15.76 -15.87
C GLY A 286 3.49 -16.11 -15.46
N TRP A 287 3.21 -16.11 -14.15
CA TRP A 287 1.87 -16.33 -13.65
C TRP A 287 0.95 -15.13 -13.91
N LEU A 288 1.47 -13.90 -13.77
CA LEU A 288 0.73 -12.69 -14.15
C LEU A 288 0.27 -12.75 -15.60
N LEU A 289 1.14 -13.16 -16.54
CA LEU A 289 0.77 -13.31 -17.95
C LEU A 289 -0.34 -14.33 -18.16
N ALA A 290 -0.25 -15.49 -17.50
CA ALA A 290 -1.26 -16.54 -17.59
C ALA A 290 -2.62 -16.09 -17.01
N VAL A 291 -2.60 -15.37 -15.87
CA VAL A 291 -3.82 -14.82 -15.26
C VAL A 291 -4.40 -13.70 -16.14
N GLY A 292 -3.56 -12.78 -16.62
CA GLY A 292 -3.96 -11.69 -17.51
C GLY A 292 -4.62 -12.19 -18.79
N GLY A 293 -4.06 -13.25 -19.42
CA GLY A 293 -4.67 -13.90 -20.57
C GLY A 293 -6.04 -14.49 -20.29
N LYS A 294 -6.22 -15.14 -19.13
CA LYS A 294 -7.52 -15.69 -18.71
C LYS A 294 -8.55 -14.59 -18.45
N VAL A 295 -8.16 -13.55 -17.72
CA VAL A 295 -9.01 -12.38 -17.43
C VAL A 295 -9.42 -11.68 -18.72
N LEU A 296 -8.50 -11.48 -19.66
CA LEU A 296 -8.80 -10.87 -20.96
C LEU A 296 -9.79 -11.71 -21.78
N CYS A 297 -9.58 -13.03 -21.84
CA CYS A 297 -10.52 -13.95 -22.49
C CYS A 297 -11.90 -13.93 -21.83
N GLN A 298 -11.96 -13.81 -20.50
CA GLN A 298 -13.22 -13.72 -19.76
C GLN A 298 -13.94 -12.40 -20.05
N ILE A 299 -13.24 -11.26 -19.98
CA ILE A 299 -13.80 -9.93 -20.29
C ILE A 299 -14.35 -9.88 -21.72
N ARG A 300 -13.65 -10.50 -22.69
CA ARG A 300 -14.11 -10.58 -24.09
C ARG A 300 -15.38 -11.41 -24.28
N ARG A 301 -15.64 -12.38 -23.40
CA ARG A 301 -16.83 -13.25 -23.45
C ARG A 301 -18.00 -12.69 -22.66
N SER A 302 -17.73 -12.05 -21.53
CA SER A 302 -18.72 -11.50 -20.61
C SER A 302 -18.09 -10.38 -19.77
N PRO A 303 -18.79 -9.26 -19.51
CA PRO A 303 -18.32 -8.28 -18.54
C PRO A 303 -18.10 -8.95 -17.17
N LEU A 304 -17.00 -8.61 -16.50
CA LEU A 304 -16.72 -9.10 -15.13
C LEU A 304 -17.80 -8.57 -14.18
N GLY A 305 -18.73 -9.46 -13.79
CA GLY A 305 -19.83 -9.15 -12.87
C GLY A 305 -21.00 -8.41 -13.53
N THR A 306 -22.18 -9.02 -13.55
CA THR A 306 -23.45 -8.30 -13.66
C THR A 306 -23.88 -7.79 -12.29
N VAL A 307 -24.80 -6.82 -12.22
CA VAL A 307 -25.33 -6.24 -10.96
C VAL A 307 -25.87 -7.31 -9.99
N ARG A 308 -26.16 -8.52 -10.49
CA ARG A 308 -26.65 -9.68 -9.72
C ARG A 308 -25.76 -10.94 -9.81
N GLY A 309 -24.59 -10.89 -10.44
CA GLY A 309 -23.81 -12.09 -10.82
C GLY A 309 -22.43 -12.23 -10.18
N ASP A 310 -21.83 -13.40 -10.42
CA ASP A 310 -20.43 -13.73 -10.13
C ASP A 310 -19.48 -12.80 -10.91
N GLY A 311 -18.33 -12.44 -10.33
CA GLY A 311 -17.29 -11.63 -11.03
C GLY A 311 -17.06 -10.21 -10.51
N LEU A 312 -17.87 -9.71 -9.56
CA LEU A 312 -17.70 -8.35 -9.02
C LEU A 312 -16.40 -8.19 -8.22
N PHE A 313 -15.96 -9.27 -7.56
CA PHE A 313 -14.69 -9.28 -6.83
C PHE A 313 -13.51 -9.11 -7.79
N GLU A 314 -13.47 -9.90 -8.85
CA GLU A 314 -12.47 -9.84 -9.92
C GLU A 314 -12.49 -8.48 -10.60
N ARG A 315 -13.68 -7.93 -10.86
CA ARG A 315 -13.84 -6.58 -11.42
C ARG A 315 -13.17 -5.52 -10.54
N PHE A 316 -13.40 -5.57 -9.22
CA PHE A 316 -12.79 -4.65 -8.28
C PHE A 316 -11.26 -4.74 -8.32
N LEU A 317 -10.71 -5.96 -8.31
CA LEU A 317 -9.26 -6.19 -8.37
C LEU A 317 -8.65 -5.73 -9.71
N VAL A 318 -9.32 -5.99 -10.83
CA VAL A 318 -8.86 -5.57 -12.17
C VAL A 318 -8.91 -4.06 -12.32
N LEU A 319 -9.99 -3.41 -11.85
CA LEU A 319 -10.07 -1.94 -11.86
C LEU A 319 -8.97 -1.32 -11.00
N TRP A 320 -8.73 -1.87 -9.81
CA TRP A 320 -7.63 -1.41 -8.96
C TRP A 320 -6.29 -1.51 -9.69
N PHE A 321 -5.97 -2.69 -10.22
CA PHE A 321 -4.73 -2.90 -10.97
C PHE A 321 -4.59 -1.93 -12.14
N ILE A 322 -5.60 -1.83 -13.00
CA ILE A 322 -5.56 -0.99 -14.21
C ILE A 322 -5.40 0.48 -13.86
N VAL A 323 -6.16 0.99 -12.88
CA VAL A 323 -6.10 2.40 -12.50
C VAL A 323 -4.71 2.76 -11.97
N VAL A 324 -4.17 1.96 -11.05
CA VAL A 324 -2.84 2.22 -10.47
C VAL A 324 -1.76 2.07 -11.53
N PHE A 325 -1.81 0.99 -12.32
CA PHE A 325 -0.82 0.73 -13.36
C PHE A 325 -0.81 1.81 -14.44
N ALA A 326 -1.99 2.20 -14.97
CA ALA A 326 -2.11 3.22 -15.99
C ALA A 326 -1.72 4.62 -15.48
N PHE A 327 -2.09 4.95 -14.24
CA PHE A 327 -1.74 6.23 -13.63
C PHE A 327 -0.23 6.39 -13.46
N PHE A 328 0.46 5.40 -12.88
CA PHE A 328 1.91 5.47 -12.74
C PHE A 328 2.64 5.34 -14.07
N SER A 329 2.12 4.54 -15.00
CA SER A 329 2.65 4.47 -16.37
C SER A 329 2.56 5.80 -17.12
N SER A 330 1.64 6.69 -16.76
CA SER A 330 1.51 8.04 -17.35
C SER A 330 2.15 9.16 -16.51
N SER A 331 2.77 8.84 -15.36
CA SER A 331 3.48 9.81 -14.52
C SER A 331 4.79 10.27 -15.17
N GLY A 332 5.11 11.57 -15.05
CA GLY A 332 6.38 12.13 -15.55
C GLY A 332 7.61 11.60 -14.80
N THR A 333 7.45 11.29 -13.51
CA THR A 333 8.49 10.68 -12.67
C THR A 333 8.14 9.21 -12.43
N GLN A 334 9.03 8.29 -12.78
CA GLN A 334 8.86 6.84 -12.59
C GLN A 334 10.05 6.23 -11.84
N LEU A 335 9.76 5.56 -10.73
CA LEU A 335 10.73 4.86 -9.90
C LEU A 335 10.51 3.34 -10.01
N PRO A 336 11.59 2.52 -9.95
CA PRO A 336 11.50 1.06 -10.09
C PRO A 336 10.76 0.39 -8.93
#